data_AF-A0A3P6C744-F1
#
_entry.id   AF-A0A3P6C744-F1
#
_cell.length_a   1.000
_cell.length_b   1.000
_cell.length_c   1.000
_cell.angle_alpha   90.00
_cell.angle_beta   90.00
_cell.angle_gamma   90.00
#
_symmetry.space_group_name_H-M   'P 1'
#
loop_
_entity.id
_entity.type
_entity.pdbx_description
1 polymer ?
#
loop_
_entity_poly.entity_id
_entity_poly.type
_entity_poly.pdbx_seq_one_letter_code
_entity_poly.pdbx_strand_id
1 'polypeptide(L)'
;MAEPPPNLMVKARDVLATPSHQGLESVVSHLFFTRQETTEYQTANALFNFLTLYFANCLTLKLLHMYRSSSIGVHRSHLINLLFETLHEYKNRRFELSLVALNEIKPLVISCLRMQEPEIINLRRIVSFIAHDVMILDNGGWEELSECIYEISCHDPLKALHVFADLPPVYERFIHNCGGMVVEKAEKVLLVPYQDRVDDWSLGLQAVVKLGIQVLDSQMKVDMVKRLLTLLVKAASDLVAKGMEQFLVRGLADLERFLEREKSLYNYNKDQCEFVSCFLSKIRDLGPLTKEATERIHRMVISSPSRVHGACSEGEWFDRLNNLPPLEILRIFASTDVEERFRDMAIRRLNVLLSDYISREEVSTDASLLRELQPLLISCLWEKEGISESMFRVLGEVVYHVAFEMMTSHVELWDDLGYYITSHIETDFQRAVYVFQCLTMWLHEEFIDPIVEHLLQEINKRLNPPSDVLVDNSCWVLAFLGAFCAISQLVAMKDYAETVMEMADKMVNSVRELVERKLEVGFVRRAFRDFEIIVKKQMEWYRMNEYKLTKSLLHRLYVIKGMTMDSKMVLWRINVFVERGMADHVAA
;
A
#
# COMPACT_ATOMS: atom_id res chain seq x y z
N MET A 1 -14.40 -1.47 22.99
CA MET A 1 -13.95 -2.88 23.00
C MET A 1 -13.51 -3.22 24.41
N ALA A 2 -13.89 -4.39 24.94
CA ALA A 2 -13.47 -4.83 26.27
C ALA A 2 -11.98 -5.21 26.25
N GLU A 3 -11.23 -4.82 27.28
CA GLU A 3 -9.83 -5.23 27.44
C GLU A 3 -9.72 -6.77 27.47
N PRO A 4 -8.78 -7.36 26.72
CA PRO A 4 -8.61 -8.79 26.72
C PRO A 4 -8.05 -9.31 28.06
N PRO A 5 -8.29 -10.58 28.41
CA PRO A 5 -7.78 -11.17 29.64
C PRO A 5 -6.25 -11.01 29.74
N PRO A 6 -5.69 -10.51 30.85
CA PRO A 6 -4.25 -10.22 30.99
C PRO A 6 -3.33 -11.41 30.64
N ASN A 7 -3.82 -12.64 30.82
CA ASN A 7 -3.09 -13.88 30.58
C ASN A 7 -2.81 -14.15 29.08
N LEU A 8 -3.73 -13.77 28.17
CA LEU A 8 -3.55 -14.04 26.74
C LEU A 8 -2.52 -13.11 26.09
N MET A 9 -2.49 -11.84 26.50
CA MET A 9 -1.53 -10.87 25.98
C MET A 9 -0.09 -11.24 26.32
N VAL A 10 0.17 -11.70 27.54
CA VAL A 10 1.50 -12.17 27.96
C VAL A 10 1.93 -13.38 27.14
N LYS A 11 1.06 -14.41 27.04
CA LYS A 11 1.34 -15.61 26.25
C LYS A 11 1.57 -15.31 24.77
N ALA A 12 0.79 -14.40 24.19
CA ALA A 12 0.94 -13.98 22.80
C ALA A 12 2.30 -13.32 22.56
N ARG A 13 2.72 -12.42 23.47
CA ARG A 13 4.06 -11.81 23.42
C ARG A 13 5.16 -12.85 23.55
N ASP A 14 5.05 -13.81 24.46
CA ASP A 14 6.06 -14.85 24.63
C ASP A 14 6.21 -15.72 23.38
N VAL A 15 5.09 -16.09 22.75
CA VAL A 15 5.06 -16.88 21.51
C VAL A 15 5.64 -16.10 20.32
N LEU A 16 5.39 -14.80 20.23
CA LEU A 16 5.83 -13.98 19.09
C LEU A 16 7.24 -13.40 19.26
N ALA A 17 7.65 -13.00 20.47
CA ALA A 17 8.94 -12.36 20.74
C ALA A 17 10.11 -13.36 20.73
N THR A 18 9.85 -14.65 20.89
CA THR A 18 10.88 -15.68 20.82
C THR A 18 11.39 -15.86 19.39
N PRO A 19 12.72 -15.91 19.14
CA PRO A 19 13.26 -16.20 17.81
C PRO A 19 12.91 -17.62 17.32
N SER A 20 12.74 -18.56 18.26
CA SER A 20 12.26 -19.92 18.00
C SER A 20 10.80 -19.94 17.53
N HIS A 21 10.45 -20.92 16.69
CA HIS A 21 9.07 -21.16 16.25
C HIS A 21 8.33 -22.17 17.13
N GLN A 22 9.02 -22.79 18.10
CA GLN A 22 8.48 -23.89 18.92
C GLN A 22 7.21 -23.52 19.70
N GLY A 23 7.13 -22.28 20.21
CA GLY A 23 5.95 -21.81 20.93
C GLY A 23 4.70 -21.78 20.04
N LEU A 24 4.83 -21.24 18.83
CA LEU A 24 3.74 -21.22 17.86
C LEU A 24 3.47 -22.62 17.29
N GLU A 25 4.50 -23.43 17.08
CA GLU A 25 4.39 -24.81 16.62
C GLU A 25 3.60 -25.69 17.59
N SER A 26 3.78 -25.50 18.89
CA SER A 26 2.97 -26.18 19.91
C SER A 26 1.50 -25.75 19.85
N VAL A 27 1.23 -24.44 19.72
CA VAL A 27 -0.15 -23.92 19.55
C VAL A 27 -0.79 -24.54 18.31
N VAL A 28 -0.11 -24.49 17.18
CA VAL A 28 -0.59 -25.01 15.89
C VAL A 28 -0.80 -26.53 15.94
N SER A 29 0.09 -27.25 16.60
CA SER A 29 -0.04 -28.71 16.77
C SER A 29 -1.26 -29.07 17.62
N HIS A 30 -1.56 -28.29 18.66
CA HIS A 30 -2.79 -28.50 19.43
C HIS A 30 -4.05 -28.20 18.62
N LEU A 31 -4.02 -27.21 17.71
CA LEU A 31 -5.14 -26.93 16.81
C LEU A 31 -5.46 -28.07 15.85
N PHE A 32 -4.43 -28.79 15.37
CA PHE A 32 -4.62 -29.81 14.35
C PHE A 32 -4.75 -31.23 14.88
N PHE A 33 -3.95 -31.60 15.89
CA PHE A 33 -3.81 -32.98 16.32
C PHE A 33 -4.57 -33.30 17.61
N THR A 34 -5.18 -32.29 18.25
CA THR A 34 -5.89 -32.46 19.51
C THR A 34 -7.40 -32.32 19.30
N ARG A 35 -8.19 -33.12 20.02
CA ARG A 35 -9.66 -33.09 19.92
C ARG A 35 -10.20 -31.76 20.42
N GLN A 36 -11.22 -31.23 19.74
CA GLN A 36 -11.78 -29.90 20.00
C GLN A 36 -12.33 -29.71 21.42
N GLU A 37 -12.74 -30.80 22.07
CA GLU A 37 -13.29 -30.83 23.43
C GLU A 37 -12.22 -30.72 24.52
N THR A 38 -10.95 -30.83 24.17
CA THR A 38 -9.84 -30.78 25.14
C THR A 38 -9.53 -29.35 25.57
N THR A 39 -9.05 -29.22 26.80
CA THR A 39 -8.57 -27.96 27.36
C THR A 39 -7.42 -27.36 26.57
N GLU A 40 -6.56 -28.21 26.01
CA GLU A 40 -5.38 -27.88 25.21
C GLU A 40 -5.80 -27.26 23.87
N TYR A 41 -6.77 -27.85 23.17
CA TYR A 41 -7.32 -27.27 21.94
C TYR A 41 -8.00 -25.93 22.22
N GLN A 42 -8.87 -25.86 23.24
CA GLN A 42 -9.60 -24.63 23.55
C GLN A 42 -8.65 -23.47 23.91
N THR A 43 -7.59 -23.77 24.66
CA THR A 43 -6.57 -22.78 25.02
C THR A 43 -5.76 -22.35 23.81
N ALA A 44 -5.35 -23.29 22.95
CA ALA A 44 -4.62 -22.99 21.72
C ALA A 44 -5.48 -22.17 20.73
N ASN A 45 -6.76 -22.51 20.58
CA ASN A 45 -7.71 -21.79 19.74
C ASN A 45 -7.95 -20.36 20.23
N ALA A 46 -8.16 -20.18 21.54
CA ALA A 46 -8.31 -18.86 22.12
C ALA A 46 -7.05 -17.99 21.91
N LEU A 47 -5.87 -18.56 22.09
CA LEU A 47 -4.61 -17.85 21.87
C LEU A 47 -4.37 -17.55 20.38
N PHE A 48 -4.67 -18.48 19.48
CA PHE A 48 -4.50 -18.28 18.04
C PHE A 48 -5.44 -17.19 17.52
N ASN A 49 -6.72 -17.23 17.88
CA ASN A 49 -7.69 -16.18 17.52
C ASN A 49 -7.26 -14.81 18.05
N PHE A 50 -6.68 -14.77 19.25
CA PHE A 50 -6.10 -13.54 19.80
C PHE A 50 -4.90 -13.04 18.99
N LEU A 51 -3.99 -13.92 18.58
CA LEU A 51 -2.86 -13.58 17.71
C LEU A 51 -3.33 -13.04 16.36
N THR A 52 -4.34 -13.67 15.75
CA THR A 52 -4.97 -13.23 14.50
C THR A 52 -5.57 -11.83 14.64
N LEU A 53 -6.22 -11.52 15.77
CA LEU A 53 -6.84 -10.21 15.98
C LEU A 53 -5.84 -9.07 16.21
N TYR A 54 -4.77 -9.30 16.98
CA TYR A 54 -3.92 -8.23 17.50
C TYR A 54 -2.49 -8.21 16.96
N PHE A 55 -2.04 -9.28 16.30
CA PHE A 55 -0.65 -9.46 15.88
C PHE A 55 -0.50 -10.00 14.46
N ALA A 56 -1.41 -9.59 13.55
CA ALA A 56 -1.51 -10.12 12.20
C ALA A 56 -0.17 -10.13 11.43
N ASN A 57 0.60 -9.03 11.47
CA ASN A 57 1.91 -8.93 10.83
C ASN A 57 2.89 -10.02 11.31
N CYS A 58 3.06 -10.15 12.63
CA CYS A 58 4.02 -11.10 13.22
C CYS A 58 3.55 -12.55 13.06
N LEU A 59 2.23 -12.80 13.15
CA LEU A 59 1.66 -14.13 12.97
C LEU A 59 1.89 -14.62 11.53
N THR A 60 1.58 -13.79 10.53
CA THR A 60 1.82 -14.10 9.11
C THR A 60 3.28 -14.45 8.86
N LEU A 61 4.20 -13.63 9.36
CA LEU A 61 5.65 -13.86 9.21
C LEU A 61 6.07 -15.20 9.81
N LYS A 62 5.63 -15.51 11.04
CA LYS A 62 5.98 -16.76 11.71
C LYS A 62 5.37 -17.99 11.05
N LEU A 63 4.12 -17.92 10.60
CA LEU A 63 3.47 -19.02 9.89
C LEU A 63 4.17 -19.33 8.57
N LEU A 64 4.58 -18.31 7.81
CA LEU A 64 5.40 -18.48 6.60
C LEU A 64 6.75 -19.12 6.89
N HIS A 65 7.42 -18.68 7.96
CA HIS A 65 8.67 -19.30 8.38
C HIS A 65 8.50 -20.78 8.75
N MET A 66 7.47 -21.11 9.52
CA MET A 66 7.16 -22.50 9.89
C MET A 66 6.85 -23.36 8.67
N TYR A 67 6.06 -22.84 7.73
CA TYR A 67 5.78 -23.51 6.47
C TYR A 67 7.08 -23.82 5.71
N ARG A 68 7.96 -22.81 5.58
CA ARG A 68 9.24 -22.95 4.90
C ARG A 68 10.20 -23.93 5.59
N SER A 69 10.24 -23.94 6.92
CA SER A 69 11.19 -24.74 7.70
C SER A 69 10.73 -26.18 7.94
N SER A 70 9.45 -26.47 7.77
CA SER A 70 8.91 -27.80 8.02
C SER A 70 9.43 -28.80 6.98
N SER A 71 9.90 -29.95 7.44
CA SER A 71 10.31 -31.09 6.60
C SER A 71 9.18 -32.09 6.38
N ILE A 72 8.04 -31.92 7.07
CA ILE A 72 6.92 -32.87 7.06
C ILE A 72 5.81 -32.32 6.16
N GLY A 73 5.54 -33.01 5.05
CA GLY A 73 4.54 -32.60 4.06
C GLY A 73 3.16 -32.36 4.64
N VAL A 74 2.71 -33.24 5.55
CA VAL A 74 1.41 -33.07 6.25
C VAL A 74 1.39 -31.80 7.08
N HIS A 75 2.47 -31.45 7.80
CA HIS A 75 2.50 -30.22 8.59
C HIS A 75 2.47 -28.98 7.68
N ARG A 76 3.18 -29.02 6.55
CA ARG A 76 3.15 -27.92 5.57
C ARG A 76 1.76 -27.71 4.99
N SER A 77 1.05 -28.78 4.68
CA SER A 77 -0.34 -28.76 4.26
C SER A 77 -1.26 -28.04 5.24
N HIS A 78 -1.16 -28.42 6.51
CA HIS A 78 -1.95 -27.79 7.55
C HIS A 78 -1.57 -26.31 7.74
N LEU A 79 -0.27 -25.98 7.70
CA LEU A 79 0.22 -24.62 7.84
C LEU A 79 -0.21 -23.70 6.69
N ILE A 80 -0.16 -24.17 5.44
CA ILE A 80 -0.57 -23.34 4.29
C ILE A 80 -2.08 -23.10 4.28
N ASN A 81 -2.87 -24.10 4.69
CA ASN A 81 -4.33 -23.95 4.87
C ASN A 81 -4.63 -22.93 5.97
N LEU A 82 -4.00 -23.06 7.14
CA LEU A 82 -4.20 -22.14 8.26
C LEU A 82 -3.77 -20.72 7.92
N LEU A 83 -2.63 -20.56 7.23
CA LEU A 83 -2.19 -19.25 6.76
C LEU A 83 -3.20 -18.65 5.77
N PHE A 84 -3.71 -19.45 4.83
CA PHE A 84 -4.75 -19.00 3.90
C PHE A 84 -6.03 -18.55 4.62
N GLU A 85 -6.53 -19.33 5.58
CA GLU A 85 -7.71 -18.99 6.39
C GLU A 85 -7.48 -17.71 7.21
N THR A 86 -6.29 -17.59 7.80
CA THR A 86 -5.87 -16.41 8.57
C THR A 86 -5.85 -15.14 7.71
N LEU A 87 -5.27 -15.20 6.51
CA LEU A 87 -5.27 -14.06 5.58
C LEU A 87 -6.69 -13.75 5.05
N HIS A 88 -7.53 -14.76 4.87
CA HIS A 88 -8.92 -14.56 4.50
C HIS A 88 -9.71 -13.82 5.60
N GLU A 89 -9.45 -14.15 6.87
CA GLU A 89 -10.00 -13.45 8.03
C GLU A 89 -9.55 -11.99 8.09
N TYR A 90 -8.29 -11.70 7.75
CA TYR A 90 -7.80 -10.32 7.61
C TYR A 90 -8.54 -9.57 6.50
N LYS A 91 -8.71 -10.20 5.33
CA LYS A 91 -9.47 -9.62 4.21
C LYS A 91 -10.88 -9.23 4.63
N ASN A 92 -11.57 -10.12 5.35
CA ASN A 92 -12.96 -9.88 5.80
C ASN A 92 -13.06 -8.71 6.79
N ARG A 93 -11.97 -8.42 7.52
CA ARG A 93 -11.87 -7.30 8.47
C ARG A 93 -11.26 -6.04 7.85
N ARG A 94 -10.93 -6.07 6.56
CA ARG A 94 -10.20 -5.00 5.86
C ARG A 94 -8.88 -4.65 6.55
N PHE A 95 -8.19 -5.66 7.07
CA PHE A 95 -6.85 -5.49 7.64
C PHE A 95 -5.79 -5.60 6.55
N GLU A 96 -4.88 -4.63 6.49
CA GLU A 96 -3.75 -4.59 5.56
C GLU A 96 -2.43 -4.85 6.31
N LEU A 97 -1.55 -5.66 5.73
CA LEU A 97 -0.22 -5.87 6.29
C LEU A 97 0.60 -4.58 6.20
N SER A 98 1.31 -4.25 7.28
CA SER A 98 2.12 -3.02 7.30
C SER A 98 3.32 -3.13 6.35
N LEU A 99 3.73 -2.01 5.74
CA LEU A 99 4.91 -1.93 4.86
C LEU A 99 6.19 -2.52 5.51
N VAL A 100 6.37 -2.31 6.82
CA VAL A 100 7.50 -2.88 7.57
C VAL A 100 7.47 -4.41 7.56
N ALA A 101 6.29 -5.00 7.80
CA ALA A 101 6.13 -6.45 7.79
C ALA A 101 6.28 -7.01 6.37
N LEU A 102 5.77 -6.30 5.36
CA LEU A 102 5.89 -6.69 3.95
C LEU A 102 7.37 -6.83 3.53
N ASN A 103 8.26 -5.95 3.98
CA ASN A 103 9.70 -6.05 3.68
C ASN A 103 10.34 -7.36 4.18
N GLU A 104 9.83 -7.93 5.27
CA GLU A 104 10.29 -9.22 5.80
C GLU A 104 9.54 -10.39 5.18
N ILE A 105 8.24 -10.22 4.87
CA ILE A 105 7.37 -11.25 4.30
C ILE A 105 7.71 -11.54 2.84
N LYS A 106 7.97 -10.51 2.03
CA LYS A 106 8.28 -10.62 0.59
C LYS A 106 9.34 -11.70 0.28
N PRO A 107 10.56 -11.64 0.84
CA PRO A 107 11.59 -12.65 0.54
C PRO A 107 11.21 -14.06 1.02
N LEU A 108 10.41 -14.20 2.07
CA LEU A 108 9.93 -15.51 2.53
C LEU A 108 8.94 -16.13 1.55
N VAL A 109 8.00 -15.34 1.04
CA VAL A 109 7.03 -15.79 0.03
C VAL A 109 7.75 -16.26 -1.23
N ILE A 110 8.76 -15.51 -1.70
CA ILE A 110 9.61 -15.90 -2.83
C ILE A 110 10.31 -17.23 -2.54
N SER A 111 10.88 -17.39 -1.34
CA SER A 111 11.49 -18.65 -0.94
C SER A 111 10.49 -19.81 -0.92
N CYS A 112 9.26 -19.58 -0.48
CA CYS A 112 8.19 -20.59 -0.47
C CYS A 112 7.79 -20.98 -1.89
N LEU A 113 7.69 -20.01 -2.81
CA LEU A 113 7.41 -20.24 -4.22
C LEU A 113 8.49 -21.08 -4.92
N ARG A 114 9.74 -21.03 -4.46
CA ARG A 114 10.83 -21.87 -5.00
C ARG A 114 10.84 -23.31 -4.49
N MET A 115 10.02 -23.66 -3.50
CA MET A 115 9.93 -25.02 -2.97
C MET A 115 9.22 -25.96 -3.97
N GLN A 116 9.67 -27.21 -4.06
CA GLN A 116 8.98 -28.27 -4.81
C GLN A 116 7.82 -28.83 -3.96
N GLU A 117 6.63 -28.26 -4.13
CA GLU A 117 5.44 -28.54 -3.31
C GLU A 117 4.19 -28.68 -4.20
N PRO A 118 3.30 -29.65 -3.92
CA PRO A 118 2.09 -29.87 -4.72
C PRO A 118 0.97 -28.86 -4.44
N GLU A 119 1.01 -28.10 -3.34
CA GLU A 119 -0.12 -27.30 -2.85
C GLU A 119 -0.15 -25.87 -3.40
N ILE A 120 -0.10 -25.77 -4.73
CA ILE A 120 -0.06 -24.47 -5.39
C ILE A 120 -1.33 -23.65 -5.19
N ILE A 121 -2.48 -24.28 -4.95
CA ILE A 121 -3.80 -23.61 -4.89
C ILE A 121 -3.88 -22.60 -3.74
N ASN A 122 -3.41 -22.95 -2.55
CA ASN A 122 -3.43 -22.02 -1.41
C ASN A 122 -2.24 -21.06 -1.47
N LEU A 123 -1.08 -21.54 -1.90
CA LEU A 123 0.11 -20.70 -2.02
C LEU A 123 -0.11 -19.55 -3.01
N ARG A 124 -0.72 -19.78 -4.18
CA ARG A 124 -1.03 -18.71 -5.14
C ARG A 124 -2.01 -17.67 -4.57
N ARG A 125 -2.96 -18.08 -3.72
CA ARG A 125 -3.92 -17.17 -3.08
C ARG A 125 -3.27 -16.34 -1.97
N ILE A 126 -2.34 -16.93 -1.22
CA ILE A 126 -1.52 -16.22 -0.25
C ILE A 126 -0.63 -15.19 -0.95
N VAL A 127 0.02 -15.58 -2.06
CA VAL A 127 0.82 -14.66 -2.88
C VAL A 127 -0.05 -13.53 -3.41
N SER A 128 -1.25 -13.82 -3.91
CA SER A 128 -2.23 -12.83 -4.37
C SER A 128 -2.60 -11.82 -3.29
N PHE A 129 -2.92 -12.29 -2.07
CA PHE A 129 -3.25 -11.43 -0.93
C PHE A 129 -2.09 -10.50 -0.59
N ILE A 130 -0.88 -11.04 -0.45
CA ILE A 130 0.31 -10.25 -0.09
C ILE A 130 0.67 -9.29 -1.23
N ALA A 131 0.56 -9.73 -2.48
CA ALA A 131 0.79 -8.87 -3.64
C ALA A 131 -0.19 -7.70 -3.65
N HIS A 132 -1.46 -7.90 -3.25
CA HIS A 132 -2.43 -6.81 -3.16
C HIS A 132 -1.97 -5.72 -2.17
N ASP A 133 -1.59 -6.11 -0.95
CA ASP A 133 -1.07 -5.17 0.05
C ASP A 133 0.22 -4.48 -0.42
N VAL A 134 1.10 -5.20 -1.11
CA VAL A 134 2.33 -4.62 -1.67
C VAL A 134 2.02 -3.61 -2.78
N MET A 135 1.11 -3.91 -3.71
CA MET A 135 0.78 -3.00 -4.80
C MET A 135 0.06 -1.73 -4.31
N ILE A 136 -0.61 -1.77 -3.15
CA ILE A 136 -1.24 -0.59 -2.54
C ILE A 136 -0.23 0.26 -1.77
N LEU A 137 0.68 -0.37 -1.02
CA LEU A 137 1.52 0.30 -0.02
C LEU A 137 2.94 0.61 -0.49
N ASP A 138 3.44 -0.05 -1.54
CA ASP A 138 4.81 0.07 -2.01
C ASP A 138 4.87 0.74 -3.40
N ASN A 139 5.22 2.03 -3.40
CA ASN A 139 5.45 2.85 -4.61
C ASN A 139 6.63 2.37 -5.50
N GLY A 140 7.27 1.22 -5.19
CA GLY A 140 8.29 0.56 -6.00
C GLY A 140 7.92 -0.84 -6.53
N GLY A 141 6.74 -1.37 -6.20
CA GLY A 141 6.28 -2.67 -6.67
C GLY A 141 6.97 -3.89 -6.03
N TRP A 142 6.92 -5.05 -6.70
CA TRP A 142 7.50 -6.32 -6.24
C TRP A 142 8.27 -7.00 -7.38
N GLU A 143 9.38 -6.39 -7.80
CA GLU A 143 10.16 -6.85 -8.95
C GLU A 143 10.70 -8.26 -8.75
N GLU A 144 11.10 -8.62 -7.53
CA GLU A 144 11.60 -9.94 -7.18
C GLU A 144 10.56 -11.04 -7.43
N LEU A 145 9.27 -10.73 -7.35
CA LEU A 145 8.20 -11.67 -7.70
C LEU A 145 8.12 -11.88 -9.20
N SER A 146 8.31 -10.84 -10.01
CA SER A 146 8.35 -10.98 -11.48
C SER A 146 9.53 -11.85 -11.93
N GLU A 147 10.71 -11.67 -11.32
CA GLU A 147 11.89 -12.52 -11.56
C GLU A 147 11.65 -13.95 -11.11
N CYS A 148 11.03 -14.14 -9.94
CA CYS A 148 10.68 -15.46 -9.43
C CYS A 148 9.68 -16.20 -10.34
N ILE A 149 8.66 -15.51 -10.86
CA ILE A 149 7.72 -16.10 -11.84
C ILE A 149 8.45 -16.49 -13.11
N TYR A 150 9.37 -15.65 -13.59
CA TYR A 150 10.22 -15.96 -14.74
C TYR A 150 11.06 -17.23 -14.48
N GLU A 151 11.78 -17.31 -13.35
CA GLU A 151 12.57 -18.48 -12.97
C GLU A 151 11.72 -19.75 -12.86
N ILE A 152 10.59 -19.67 -12.15
CA ILE A 152 9.68 -20.81 -11.96
C ILE A 152 9.15 -21.28 -13.31
N SER A 153 8.81 -20.37 -14.23
CA SER A 153 8.27 -20.75 -15.53
C SER A 153 9.24 -21.62 -16.36
N CYS A 154 10.54 -21.53 -16.13
CA CYS A 154 11.56 -22.36 -16.79
C CYS A 154 11.54 -23.81 -16.30
N HIS A 155 11.11 -24.07 -15.06
CA HIS A 155 11.19 -25.38 -14.40
C HIS A 155 9.81 -26.01 -14.14
N ASP A 156 8.82 -25.19 -13.78
CA ASP A 156 7.43 -25.54 -13.50
C ASP A 156 6.48 -24.51 -14.13
N PRO A 157 6.20 -24.65 -15.44
CA PRO A 157 5.35 -23.71 -16.18
C PRO A 157 3.95 -23.54 -15.58
N LEU A 158 3.32 -24.62 -15.12
CA LEU A 158 1.96 -24.58 -14.58
C LEU A 158 1.91 -23.80 -13.26
N LYS A 159 2.92 -23.99 -12.40
CA LYS A 159 3.05 -23.19 -11.18
C LYS A 159 3.16 -21.69 -11.46
N ALA A 160 3.97 -21.31 -12.45
CA ALA A 160 4.10 -19.90 -12.85
C ALA A 160 2.77 -19.33 -13.36
N LEU A 161 2.04 -20.09 -14.19
CA LEU A 161 0.72 -19.67 -14.68
C LEU A 161 -0.30 -19.54 -13.54
N HIS A 162 -0.30 -20.46 -12.57
CA HIS A 162 -1.16 -20.39 -11.39
C HIS A 162 -0.91 -19.14 -10.55
N VAL A 163 0.35 -18.81 -10.30
CA VAL A 163 0.72 -17.61 -9.55
C VAL A 163 0.30 -16.38 -10.32
N PHE A 164 0.69 -16.27 -11.60
CA PHE A 164 0.38 -15.11 -12.43
C PHE A 164 -1.13 -14.87 -12.57
N ALA A 165 -1.91 -15.93 -12.80
CA ALA A 165 -3.36 -15.84 -12.98
C ALA A 165 -4.09 -15.28 -11.74
N ASP A 166 -3.58 -15.47 -10.53
CA ASP A 166 -4.22 -14.98 -9.30
C ASP A 166 -3.67 -13.62 -8.83
N LEU A 167 -2.65 -13.04 -9.48
CA LEU A 167 -2.10 -11.73 -9.07
C LEU A 167 -3.13 -10.58 -9.16
N PRO A 168 -3.03 -9.54 -8.33
CA PRO A 168 -3.75 -8.29 -8.59
C PRO A 168 -3.27 -7.62 -9.91
N PRO A 169 -3.92 -6.53 -10.35
CA PRO A 169 -3.33 -5.64 -11.34
C PRO A 169 -1.90 -5.25 -10.93
N VAL A 170 -0.97 -5.32 -11.87
CA VAL A 170 0.45 -5.01 -11.66
C VAL A 170 0.91 -3.94 -12.63
N TYR A 171 1.99 -3.26 -12.28
CA TYR A 171 2.57 -2.17 -13.08
C TYR A 171 3.30 -2.69 -14.33
N GLU A 172 3.47 -1.82 -15.32
CA GLU A 172 4.03 -2.16 -16.64
C GLU A 172 5.39 -2.87 -16.57
N ARG A 173 6.31 -2.38 -15.74
CA ARG A 173 7.65 -2.99 -15.57
C ARG A 173 7.59 -4.43 -15.05
N PHE A 174 6.60 -4.78 -14.22
CA PHE A 174 6.39 -6.15 -13.77
C PHE A 174 6.07 -7.07 -14.97
N ILE A 175 5.16 -6.61 -15.84
CA ILE A 175 4.77 -7.35 -17.04
C ILE A 175 5.92 -7.46 -18.03
N HIS A 176 6.72 -6.42 -18.19
CA HIS A 176 7.90 -6.44 -19.04
C HIS A 176 8.87 -7.57 -18.64
N ASN A 177 9.05 -7.81 -17.34
CA ASN A 177 9.99 -8.80 -16.83
C ASN A 177 9.54 -10.25 -17.06
N CYS A 178 8.26 -10.59 -16.80
CA CYS A 178 7.81 -11.99 -16.85
C CYS A 178 6.76 -12.29 -17.94
N GLY A 179 6.08 -11.29 -18.48
CA GLY A 179 4.91 -11.45 -19.36
C GLY A 179 5.22 -12.23 -20.64
N GLY A 180 6.35 -11.96 -21.29
CA GLY A 180 6.77 -12.69 -22.49
C GLY A 180 6.93 -14.20 -22.26
N MET A 181 7.48 -14.56 -21.10
CA MET A 181 7.68 -15.96 -20.71
C MET A 181 6.37 -16.64 -20.31
N VAL A 182 5.48 -15.93 -19.60
CA VAL A 182 4.12 -16.39 -19.30
C VAL A 182 3.37 -16.75 -20.58
N VAL A 183 3.44 -15.89 -21.62
CA VAL A 183 2.82 -16.17 -22.93
C VAL A 183 3.44 -17.40 -23.58
N GLU A 184 4.76 -17.51 -23.61
CA GLU A 184 5.45 -18.66 -24.21
C GLU A 184 5.01 -19.98 -23.54
N LYS A 185 4.88 -19.98 -22.21
CA LYS A 185 4.46 -21.18 -21.47
C LYS A 185 2.98 -21.48 -21.67
N ALA A 186 2.12 -20.46 -21.62
CA ALA A 186 0.69 -20.63 -21.90
C ALA A 186 0.44 -21.12 -23.33
N GLU A 187 1.19 -20.62 -24.31
CA GLU A 187 1.10 -21.06 -25.71
C GLU A 187 1.35 -22.56 -25.87
N LYS A 188 2.33 -23.12 -25.15
CA LYS A 188 2.61 -24.57 -25.18
C LYS A 188 1.44 -25.39 -24.68
N VAL A 189 0.79 -24.94 -23.61
CA VAL A 189 -0.37 -25.63 -23.03
C VAL A 189 -1.63 -25.45 -23.88
N LEU A 190 -1.80 -24.27 -24.49
CA LEU A 190 -2.95 -23.94 -25.32
C LEU A 190 -2.95 -24.62 -26.69
N LEU A 191 -1.78 -24.74 -27.34
CA LEU A 191 -1.66 -25.30 -28.69
C LEU A 191 -1.47 -26.82 -28.71
N VAL A 192 -1.05 -27.43 -27.60
CA VAL A 192 -0.87 -28.88 -27.46
C VAL A 192 -1.72 -29.42 -26.29
N PRO A 193 -3.06 -29.36 -26.39
CA PRO A 193 -3.95 -29.84 -25.33
C PRO A 193 -3.94 -31.37 -25.24
N TYR A 194 -3.86 -31.90 -24.02
CA TYR A 194 -4.14 -33.30 -23.72
C TYR A 194 -5.63 -33.46 -23.39
N GLN A 195 -6.27 -34.51 -23.92
CA GLN A 195 -7.74 -34.70 -23.82
C GLN A 195 -8.28 -34.73 -22.38
N ASP A 196 -7.46 -35.12 -21.42
CA ASP A 196 -7.76 -35.24 -19.99
C ASP A 196 -7.30 -34.03 -19.16
N ARG A 197 -6.64 -33.03 -19.76
CA ARG A 197 -6.06 -31.88 -19.06
C ARG A 197 -6.74 -30.56 -19.43
N VAL A 198 -8.05 -30.52 -19.29
CA VAL A 198 -8.86 -29.30 -19.48
C VAL A 198 -8.40 -28.20 -18.53
N ASP A 199 -8.07 -28.55 -17.28
CA ASP A 199 -7.69 -27.58 -16.24
C ASP A 199 -6.38 -26.85 -16.59
N ASP A 200 -5.38 -27.58 -17.10
CA ASP A 200 -4.11 -26.98 -17.57
C ASP A 200 -4.36 -26.02 -18.74
N TRP A 201 -5.19 -26.43 -19.71
CA TRP A 201 -5.56 -25.60 -20.86
C TRP A 201 -6.33 -24.35 -20.44
N SER A 202 -7.29 -24.51 -19.53
CA SER A 202 -8.08 -23.44 -18.93
C SER A 202 -7.21 -22.45 -18.16
N LEU A 203 -6.20 -22.93 -17.43
CA LEU A 203 -5.22 -22.07 -16.75
C LEU A 203 -4.41 -21.24 -17.75
N GLY A 204 -3.95 -21.86 -18.85
CA GLY A 204 -3.28 -21.14 -19.94
C GLY A 204 -4.18 -20.04 -20.53
N LEU A 205 -5.46 -20.34 -20.74
CA LEU A 205 -6.46 -19.38 -21.23
C LEU A 205 -6.63 -18.21 -20.26
N GLN A 206 -6.81 -18.48 -18.96
CA GLN A 206 -6.95 -17.46 -17.92
C GLN A 206 -5.73 -16.55 -17.84
N ALA A 207 -4.51 -17.12 -17.87
CA ALA A 207 -3.28 -16.35 -17.80
C ALA A 207 -3.10 -15.41 -19.00
N VAL A 208 -3.39 -15.87 -20.22
CA VAL A 208 -3.28 -15.05 -21.45
C VAL A 208 -4.35 -13.96 -21.48
N VAL A 209 -5.59 -14.27 -21.07
CA VAL A 209 -6.66 -13.27 -20.97
C VAL A 209 -6.31 -12.21 -19.91
N LYS A 210 -5.83 -12.62 -18.73
CA LYS A 210 -5.40 -11.70 -17.67
C LYS A 210 -4.27 -10.79 -18.12
N LEU A 211 -3.24 -11.35 -18.78
CA LEU A 211 -2.16 -10.54 -19.34
C LEU A 211 -2.69 -9.55 -20.38
N GLY A 212 -3.60 -9.99 -21.25
CA GLY A 212 -4.24 -9.11 -22.23
C GLY A 212 -4.98 -7.94 -21.59
N ILE A 213 -5.69 -8.19 -20.49
CA ILE A 213 -6.36 -7.15 -19.69
C ILE A 213 -5.35 -6.19 -19.08
N GLN A 214 -4.25 -6.70 -18.49
CA GLN A 214 -3.24 -5.89 -17.80
C GLN A 214 -2.36 -5.03 -18.72
N VAL A 215 -2.22 -5.39 -20.00
CA VAL A 215 -1.37 -4.69 -20.98
C VAL A 215 -2.10 -3.54 -21.70
N LEU A 216 -3.41 -3.40 -21.52
CA LEU A 216 -4.21 -2.38 -22.21
C LEU A 216 -3.92 -0.95 -21.78
N ASP A 217 -3.36 -0.76 -20.59
CA ASP A 217 -2.99 0.53 -20.02
C ASP A 217 -1.48 0.83 -20.19
N SER A 218 -0.74 -0.03 -20.92
CA SER A 218 0.71 0.09 -21.08
C SER A 218 1.13 0.54 -22.48
N GLN A 219 2.36 1.03 -22.63
CA GLN A 219 2.89 1.39 -23.96
C GLN A 219 3.08 0.16 -24.87
N MET A 220 3.09 -1.05 -24.28
CA MET A 220 3.19 -2.32 -25.01
C MET A 220 1.87 -2.77 -25.68
N LYS A 221 0.79 -1.97 -25.57
CA LYS A 221 -0.59 -2.30 -25.98
C LYS A 221 -0.71 -2.89 -27.39
N VAL A 222 -0.16 -2.25 -28.42
CA VAL A 222 -0.57 -2.55 -29.81
C VAL A 222 -0.10 -3.93 -30.29
N ASP A 223 1.19 -4.22 -30.19
CA ASP A 223 1.76 -5.46 -30.71
C ASP A 223 1.45 -6.68 -29.82
N MET A 224 1.47 -6.48 -28.50
CA MET A 224 1.22 -7.57 -27.57
C MET A 224 -0.25 -8.00 -27.59
N VAL A 225 -1.21 -7.06 -27.53
CA VAL A 225 -2.65 -7.39 -27.57
C VAL A 225 -3.02 -8.15 -28.84
N LYS A 226 -2.48 -7.74 -29.99
CA LYS A 226 -2.72 -8.43 -31.26
C LYS A 226 -2.16 -9.86 -31.24
N ARG A 227 -0.97 -10.06 -30.69
CA ARG A 227 -0.36 -11.40 -30.52
C ARG A 227 -1.22 -12.29 -29.63
N LEU A 228 -1.66 -11.76 -28.48
CA LEU A 228 -2.49 -12.50 -27.51
C LEU A 228 -3.84 -12.89 -28.12
N LEU A 229 -4.55 -11.96 -28.77
CA LEU A 229 -5.80 -12.26 -29.46
C LEU A 229 -5.62 -13.34 -30.54
N THR A 230 -4.53 -13.27 -31.31
CA THR A 230 -4.24 -14.27 -32.34
C THR A 230 -4.03 -15.66 -31.73
N LEU A 231 -3.27 -15.73 -30.63
CA LEU A 231 -3.03 -16.98 -29.89
C LEU A 231 -4.34 -17.56 -29.34
N LEU A 232 -5.14 -16.75 -28.66
CA LEU A 232 -6.41 -17.16 -28.05
C LEU A 232 -7.39 -17.73 -29.08
N VAL A 233 -7.56 -17.03 -30.21
CA VAL A 233 -8.45 -17.46 -31.30
C VAL A 233 -7.95 -18.75 -31.92
N LYS A 234 -6.64 -18.84 -32.22
CA LYS A 234 -6.04 -20.05 -32.79
C LYS A 234 -6.25 -21.26 -31.88
N ALA A 235 -5.99 -21.12 -30.57
CA ALA A 235 -6.16 -22.20 -29.62
C ALA A 235 -7.61 -22.73 -29.58
N ALA A 236 -8.60 -21.84 -29.61
CA ALA A 236 -10.01 -22.22 -29.67
C ALA A 236 -10.40 -22.88 -31.02
N SER A 237 -9.96 -22.30 -32.14
CA SER A 237 -10.23 -22.84 -33.47
C SER A 237 -9.62 -24.24 -33.68
N ASP A 238 -8.39 -24.46 -33.22
CA ASP A 238 -7.70 -25.74 -33.34
C ASP A 238 -8.40 -26.85 -32.54
N LEU A 239 -8.99 -26.55 -31.37
CA LEU A 239 -9.79 -27.51 -30.60
C LEU A 239 -11.05 -27.93 -31.35
N VAL A 240 -11.78 -26.97 -31.91
CA VAL A 240 -13.01 -27.26 -32.66
C VAL A 240 -12.71 -28.01 -33.95
N ALA A 241 -11.64 -27.66 -34.66
CA ALA A 241 -11.17 -28.38 -35.85
C ALA A 241 -10.83 -29.85 -35.55
N LYS A 242 -10.40 -30.16 -34.31
CA LYS A 242 -10.15 -31.52 -33.81
C LYS A 242 -11.41 -32.21 -33.26
N GLY A 243 -12.60 -31.60 -33.37
CA GLY A 243 -13.85 -32.13 -32.85
C GLY A 243 -14.00 -32.04 -31.34
N MET A 244 -13.20 -31.20 -30.66
CA MET A 244 -13.14 -31.08 -29.20
C MET A 244 -13.96 -29.89 -28.67
N GLU A 245 -15.12 -29.60 -29.26
CA GLU A 245 -15.96 -28.45 -28.85
C GLU A 245 -16.34 -28.51 -27.36
N GLN A 246 -16.69 -29.68 -26.82
CA GLN A 246 -17.02 -29.84 -25.40
C GLN A 246 -15.84 -29.51 -24.47
N PHE A 247 -14.60 -29.78 -24.92
CA PHE A 247 -13.40 -29.43 -24.18
C PHE A 247 -13.26 -27.90 -24.08
N LEU A 248 -13.42 -27.21 -25.21
CA LEU A 248 -13.42 -25.75 -25.26
C LEU A 248 -14.49 -25.16 -24.35
N VAL A 249 -15.72 -25.67 -24.39
CA VAL A 249 -16.84 -25.18 -23.56
C VAL A 249 -16.55 -25.33 -22.07
N ARG A 250 -15.90 -26.42 -21.64
CA ARG A 250 -15.47 -26.58 -20.24
C ARG A 250 -14.43 -25.53 -19.84
N GLY A 251 -13.41 -25.32 -20.67
CA GLY A 251 -12.41 -24.27 -20.43
C GLY A 251 -13.01 -22.86 -20.41
N LEU A 252 -14.00 -22.58 -21.27
CA LEU A 252 -14.74 -21.32 -21.25
C LEU A 252 -15.58 -21.14 -19.99
N ALA A 253 -16.18 -22.22 -19.44
CA ALA A 253 -16.92 -22.15 -18.19
C ALA A 253 -16.01 -21.83 -16.98
N ASP A 254 -14.76 -22.29 -17.00
CA ASP A 254 -13.79 -21.91 -15.98
C ASP A 254 -13.29 -20.48 -16.17
N LEU A 255 -13.10 -20.03 -17.42
CA LEU A 255 -12.81 -18.63 -17.73
C LEU A 255 -13.95 -17.71 -17.26
N GLU A 256 -15.21 -18.12 -17.40
CA GLU A 256 -16.39 -17.40 -16.90
C GLU A 256 -16.28 -17.16 -15.39
N ARG A 257 -16.06 -18.22 -14.60
CA ARG A 257 -15.88 -18.12 -13.13
C ARG A 257 -14.67 -17.28 -12.75
N PHE A 258 -13.58 -17.40 -13.51
CA PHE A 258 -12.37 -16.60 -13.31
C PHE A 258 -12.65 -15.10 -13.50
N LEU A 259 -13.25 -14.73 -14.64
CA LEU A 259 -13.55 -13.35 -14.98
C LEU A 259 -14.60 -12.73 -14.05
N GLU A 260 -15.61 -13.50 -13.63
CA GLU A 260 -16.61 -13.03 -12.65
C GLU A 260 -15.94 -12.65 -11.33
N ARG A 261 -15.05 -13.52 -10.81
CA ARG A 261 -14.26 -13.26 -9.62
C ARG A 261 -13.35 -12.04 -9.80
N GLU A 262 -12.59 -11.98 -10.88
CA GLU A 262 -11.65 -10.87 -11.12
C GLU A 262 -12.36 -9.53 -11.32
N LYS A 263 -13.44 -9.50 -12.10
CA LYS A 263 -14.25 -8.29 -12.31
C LYS A 263 -14.86 -7.80 -11.00
N SER A 264 -15.31 -8.70 -10.12
CA SER A 264 -15.82 -8.30 -8.80
C SER A 264 -14.73 -7.73 -7.86
N LEU A 265 -13.47 -8.13 -8.04
CA LEU A 265 -12.35 -7.69 -7.20
C LEU A 265 -11.66 -6.41 -7.72
N TYR A 266 -11.54 -6.25 -9.03
CA TYR A 266 -10.69 -5.22 -9.65
C TYR A 266 -11.43 -4.28 -10.61
N ASN A 267 -12.74 -4.50 -10.82
CA ASN A 267 -13.62 -3.71 -11.69
C ASN A 267 -13.02 -3.32 -13.06
N TYR A 268 -13.23 -4.17 -14.06
CA TYR A 268 -12.67 -3.95 -15.39
C TYR A 268 -13.24 -2.71 -16.09
N ASN A 269 -12.34 -1.91 -16.67
CA ASN A 269 -12.69 -0.73 -17.46
C ASN A 269 -13.25 -1.12 -18.84
N LYS A 270 -13.71 -0.12 -19.61
CA LYS A 270 -14.31 -0.34 -20.92
C LYS A 270 -13.37 -1.06 -21.90
N ASP A 271 -12.09 -0.65 -21.97
CA ASP A 271 -11.09 -1.24 -22.87
C ASP A 271 -10.82 -2.70 -22.52
N GLN A 272 -10.73 -3.02 -21.23
CA GLN A 272 -10.54 -4.38 -20.71
C GLN A 272 -11.74 -5.28 -21.04
N CYS A 273 -12.96 -4.78 -20.85
CA CYS A 273 -14.19 -5.47 -21.27
C CYS A 273 -14.27 -5.64 -22.80
N GLU A 274 -13.79 -4.66 -23.56
CA GLU A 274 -13.76 -4.69 -25.02
C GLU A 274 -12.74 -5.72 -25.54
N PHE A 275 -11.57 -5.86 -24.91
CA PHE A 275 -10.60 -6.90 -25.23
C PHE A 275 -11.21 -8.30 -25.10
N VAL A 276 -11.86 -8.59 -23.97
CA VAL A 276 -12.51 -9.89 -23.75
C VAL A 276 -13.64 -10.09 -24.76
N SER A 277 -14.46 -9.06 -25.01
CA SER A 277 -15.53 -9.12 -26.00
C SER A 277 -15.02 -9.36 -27.42
N CYS A 278 -13.88 -8.75 -27.79
CA CYS A 278 -13.22 -8.94 -29.07
C CYS A 278 -12.78 -10.40 -29.24
N PHE A 279 -12.16 -10.98 -28.21
CA PHE A 279 -11.79 -12.40 -28.21
C PHE A 279 -13.04 -13.29 -28.39
N LEU A 280 -14.08 -13.10 -27.56
CA LEU A 280 -15.29 -13.91 -27.61
C LEU A 280 -15.99 -13.81 -28.97
N SER A 281 -16.07 -12.62 -29.56
CA SER A 281 -16.71 -12.41 -30.87
C SER A 281 -16.03 -13.18 -32.00
N LYS A 282 -14.71 -13.35 -31.93
CA LYS A 282 -13.92 -14.08 -32.94
C LYS A 282 -14.08 -15.60 -32.86
N ILE A 283 -14.50 -16.13 -31.70
CA ILE A 283 -14.67 -17.58 -31.50
C ILE A 283 -16.15 -18.02 -31.42
N ARG A 284 -17.08 -17.06 -31.36
CA ARG A 284 -18.53 -17.29 -31.20
C ARG A 284 -19.09 -18.29 -32.21
N ASP A 285 -18.69 -18.14 -33.47
CA ASP A 285 -19.28 -18.88 -34.59
C ASP A 285 -18.52 -20.20 -34.90
N LEU A 286 -17.63 -20.66 -34.01
CA LEU A 286 -16.93 -21.94 -34.17
C LEU A 286 -17.85 -23.15 -33.96
N GLY A 287 -18.90 -23.03 -33.16
CA GLY A 287 -19.86 -24.12 -32.93
C GLY A 287 -21.03 -23.70 -32.04
N PRO A 288 -22.13 -24.48 -32.01
CA PRO A 288 -23.36 -24.10 -31.31
C PRO A 288 -23.19 -24.01 -29.79
N LEU A 289 -22.38 -24.89 -29.18
CA LEU A 289 -22.12 -24.86 -27.73
C LEU A 289 -21.16 -23.72 -27.38
N THR A 290 -20.18 -23.47 -28.25
CA THR A 290 -19.25 -22.35 -28.13
C THR A 290 -19.98 -21.01 -28.18
N LYS A 291 -20.95 -20.88 -29.09
CA LYS A 291 -21.82 -19.70 -29.18
C LYS A 291 -22.54 -19.42 -27.86
N GLU A 292 -23.16 -20.42 -27.27
CA GLU A 292 -23.86 -20.26 -26.00
C GLU A 292 -22.92 -19.84 -24.86
N ALA A 293 -21.75 -20.47 -24.76
CA ALA A 293 -20.74 -20.15 -23.75
C ALA A 293 -20.20 -18.71 -23.91
N THR A 294 -19.87 -18.31 -25.14
CA THR A 294 -19.39 -16.95 -25.42
C THR A 294 -20.45 -15.89 -25.15
N GLU A 295 -21.73 -16.15 -25.44
CA GLU A 295 -22.84 -15.25 -25.13
C GLU A 295 -23.07 -15.10 -23.62
N ARG A 296 -22.84 -16.16 -22.81
CA ARG A 296 -22.88 -16.06 -21.34
C ARG A 296 -21.76 -15.17 -20.82
N ILE A 297 -20.52 -15.43 -21.22
CA ILE A 297 -19.36 -14.62 -20.78
C ILE A 297 -19.51 -13.18 -21.26
N HIS A 298 -19.90 -12.96 -22.52
CA HIS A 298 -20.10 -11.62 -23.07
C HIS A 298 -21.17 -10.85 -22.31
N ARG A 299 -22.29 -11.51 -21.97
CA ARG A 299 -23.31 -10.91 -21.10
C ARG A 299 -22.73 -10.56 -19.75
N MET A 300 -22.01 -11.46 -19.07
CA MET A 300 -21.40 -11.19 -17.76
C MET A 300 -20.39 -10.02 -17.81
N VAL A 301 -19.57 -9.95 -18.86
CA VAL A 301 -18.56 -8.90 -19.04
C VAL A 301 -19.23 -7.55 -19.31
N ILE A 302 -20.29 -7.50 -20.12
CA ILE A 302 -21.01 -6.25 -20.48
C ILE A 302 -22.09 -5.86 -19.47
N SER A 303 -22.71 -6.81 -18.77
CA SER A 303 -23.69 -6.52 -17.75
C SER A 303 -22.94 -5.92 -16.56
N SER A 304 -23.09 -4.61 -16.35
CA SER A 304 -22.93 -4.04 -15.02
C SER A 304 -23.96 -4.71 -14.09
N PRO A 305 -23.62 -4.97 -12.82
CA PRO A 305 -24.59 -5.45 -11.84
C PRO A 305 -25.60 -4.34 -11.55
N SER A 306 -26.59 -4.19 -12.43
CA SER A 306 -27.78 -3.39 -12.16
C SER A 306 -28.85 -4.29 -11.56
N ARG A 307 -28.89 -4.29 -10.21
CA ARG A 307 -30.00 -4.58 -9.27
C ARG A 307 -29.35 -5.14 -8.00
N VAL A 308 -29.31 -4.41 -6.89
CA VAL A 308 -30.45 -4.01 -6.04
C VAL A 308 -30.21 -2.60 -5.47
N HIS A 309 -31.27 -1.81 -5.36
CA HIS A 309 -31.41 -0.49 -4.73
C HIS A 309 -30.14 0.25 -4.21
N GLY A 310 -29.84 1.40 -4.81
CA GLY A 310 -29.44 2.59 -4.05
C GLY A 310 -27.96 2.87 -3.80
N ALA A 311 -27.00 2.09 -4.31
CA ALA A 311 -25.58 2.40 -4.14
C ALA A 311 -24.78 2.17 -5.45
N CYS A 312 -24.18 3.24 -5.97
CA CYS A 312 -23.18 3.19 -7.06
C CYS A 312 -21.98 2.34 -6.60
N SER A 313 -21.42 1.49 -7.46
CA SER A 313 -20.31 0.62 -7.07
C SER A 313 -18.99 1.39 -6.95
N GLU A 314 -18.02 0.90 -6.15
CA GLU A 314 -16.71 1.55 -5.98
C GLU A 314 -15.93 1.67 -7.30
N GLY A 315 -16.07 0.68 -8.17
CA GLY A 315 -15.45 0.70 -9.49
C GLY A 315 -16.04 1.75 -10.45
N GLU A 316 -17.37 1.90 -10.46
CA GLU A 316 -18.03 2.97 -11.25
C GLU A 316 -17.64 4.37 -10.75
N TRP A 317 -17.41 4.53 -9.44
CA TRP A 317 -16.87 5.75 -8.89
C TRP A 317 -15.42 5.99 -9.31
N PHE A 318 -14.58 4.97 -9.30
CA PHE A 318 -13.18 5.10 -9.72
C PHE A 318 -13.07 5.51 -11.20
N ASP A 319 -13.82 4.85 -12.09
CA ASP A 319 -13.88 5.20 -13.52
C ASP A 319 -14.43 6.62 -13.74
N ARG A 320 -15.43 7.03 -12.96
CA ARG A 320 -15.96 8.39 -13.00
C ARG A 320 -14.89 9.40 -12.57
N LEU A 321 -14.22 9.15 -11.46
CA LEU A 321 -13.17 10.03 -10.92
C LEU A 321 -11.98 10.16 -11.90
N ASN A 322 -11.62 9.09 -12.61
CA ASN A 322 -10.54 9.12 -13.61
C ASN A 322 -10.80 10.07 -14.78
N ASN A 323 -12.06 10.36 -15.08
CA ASN A 323 -12.46 11.21 -16.19
C ASN A 323 -12.87 12.63 -15.75
N LEU A 324 -12.79 12.95 -14.46
CA LEU A 324 -13.17 14.25 -13.92
C LEU A 324 -11.94 15.17 -13.76
N PRO A 325 -12.11 16.48 -13.96
CA PRO A 325 -11.05 17.44 -13.65
C PRO A 325 -10.83 17.54 -12.12
N PRO A 326 -9.63 17.96 -11.67
CA PRO A 326 -9.29 18.05 -10.24
C PRO A 326 -10.31 18.79 -9.38
N LEU A 327 -10.87 19.89 -9.89
CA LEU A 327 -11.89 20.67 -9.19
C LEU A 327 -13.17 19.88 -8.92
N GLU A 328 -13.65 19.10 -9.90
CA GLU A 328 -14.86 18.30 -9.75
C GLU A 328 -14.64 17.12 -8.79
N ILE A 329 -13.43 16.54 -8.79
CA ILE A 329 -13.04 15.52 -7.82
C ILE A 329 -13.04 16.11 -6.41
N LEU A 330 -12.49 17.31 -6.23
CA LEU A 330 -12.49 17.99 -4.93
C LEU A 330 -13.91 18.33 -4.46
N ARG A 331 -14.81 18.73 -5.37
CA ARG A 331 -16.24 18.95 -5.05
C ARG A 331 -16.93 17.68 -4.58
N ILE A 332 -16.59 16.52 -5.15
CA ILE A 332 -17.10 15.22 -4.68
C ILE A 332 -16.60 14.93 -3.27
N PHE A 333 -15.31 15.17 -3.00
CA PHE A 333 -14.76 14.99 -1.66
C PHE A 333 -15.37 15.95 -0.62
N ALA A 334 -15.65 17.19 -1.01
CA ALA A 334 -16.28 18.20 -0.15
C ALA A 334 -17.79 17.96 0.08
N SER A 335 -18.42 17.06 -0.67
CA SER A 335 -19.86 16.84 -0.60
C SER A 335 -20.25 15.94 0.57
N THR A 336 -21.16 16.43 1.42
CA THR A 336 -21.77 15.65 2.51
C THR A 336 -22.81 14.64 2.02
N ASP A 337 -23.27 14.77 0.76
CA ASP A 337 -24.27 13.88 0.16
C ASP A 337 -23.65 12.60 -0.42
N VAL A 338 -22.32 12.49 -0.39
CA VAL A 338 -21.55 11.37 -0.93
C VAL A 338 -21.09 10.46 0.21
N GLU A 339 -21.27 9.15 0.06
CA GLU A 339 -20.82 8.18 1.08
C GLU A 339 -19.31 8.29 1.33
N GLU A 340 -18.90 8.14 2.60
CA GLU A 340 -17.51 8.33 3.06
C GLU A 340 -16.48 7.57 2.22
N ARG A 341 -16.77 6.32 1.82
CA ARG A 341 -15.88 5.51 0.98
C ARG A 341 -15.59 6.13 -0.40
N PHE A 342 -16.53 6.86 -0.99
CA PHE A 342 -16.35 7.52 -2.28
C PHE A 342 -15.67 8.88 -2.11
N ARG A 343 -15.87 9.55 -0.97
CA ARG A 343 -15.08 10.72 -0.57
C ARG A 343 -13.61 10.33 -0.39
N ASP A 344 -13.31 9.23 0.29
CA ASP A 344 -11.94 8.72 0.48
C ASP A 344 -11.28 8.38 -0.87
N MET A 345 -12.02 7.73 -1.77
CA MET A 345 -11.55 7.44 -3.12
C MET A 345 -11.28 8.71 -3.94
N ALA A 346 -12.15 9.72 -3.81
CA ALA A 346 -11.99 11.00 -4.49
C ALA A 346 -10.73 11.74 -4.05
N ILE A 347 -10.48 11.88 -2.75
CA ILE A 347 -9.30 12.60 -2.25
C ILE A 347 -8.00 11.87 -2.57
N ARG A 348 -7.98 10.54 -2.50
CA ARG A 348 -6.82 9.73 -2.93
C ARG A 348 -6.56 9.86 -4.42
N ARG A 349 -7.60 9.85 -5.25
CA ARG A 349 -7.44 10.04 -6.68
C ARG A 349 -6.90 11.43 -7.00
N LEU A 350 -7.42 12.45 -6.32
CA LEU A 350 -6.93 13.83 -6.44
C LEU A 350 -5.44 13.93 -6.07
N ASN A 351 -5.02 13.26 -4.99
CA ASN A 351 -3.62 13.20 -4.57
C ASN A 351 -2.72 12.63 -5.66
N VAL A 352 -3.10 11.48 -6.25
CA VAL A 352 -2.35 10.85 -7.35
C VAL A 352 -2.27 11.79 -8.55
N LEU A 353 -3.40 12.39 -8.94
CA LEU A 353 -3.43 13.34 -10.06
C LEU A 353 -2.48 14.50 -9.80
N LEU A 354 -2.57 15.20 -8.66
CA LEU A 354 -1.73 16.35 -8.40
C LEU A 354 -0.23 15.98 -8.26
N SER A 355 0.08 14.81 -7.70
CA SER A 355 1.46 14.30 -7.65
C SER A 355 2.05 14.04 -9.04
N ASP A 356 1.28 13.42 -9.95
CA ASP A 356 1.70 13.19 -11.33
C ASP A 356 1.88 14.51 -12.09
N TYR A 357 1.02 15.49 -11.82
CA TYR A 357 1.07 16.82 -12.45
C TYR A 357 2.36 17.59 -12.10
N ILE A 358 2.83 17.51 -10.85
CA ILE A 358 4.08 18.16 -10.40
C ILE A 358 5.34 17.50 -11.01
N SER A 359 5.28 16.20 -11.32
CA SER A 359 6.41 15.45 -11.87
C SER A 359 6.73 15.75 -13.34
N ARG A 360 5.84 16.45 -14.06
CA ARG A 360 5.99 16.73 -15.50
C ARG A 360 6.62 18.12 -15.70
N GLU A 361 7.95 18.17 -15.81
CA GLU A 361 8.76 19.39 -16.02
C GLU A 361 8.35 20.30 -17.21
N GLU A 362 7.46 19.86 -18.13
CA GLU A 362 7.27 20.52 -19.43
C GLU A 362 5.91 21.22 -19.66
N VAL A 363 4.95 21.17 -18.73
CA VAL A 363 3.64 21.83 -18.92
C VAL A 363 3.48 22.93 -17.89
N SER A 364 3.49 24.19 -18.36
CA SER A 364 3.15 25.35 -17.53
C SER A 364 1.86 25.07 -16.77
N THR A 365 1.95 24.95 -15.46
CA THR A 365 0.82 24.71 -14.57
C THR A 365 -0.27 25.74 -14.84
N ASP A 366 -1.51 25.31 -15.04
CA ASP A 366 -2.63 26.25 -15.19
C ASP A 366 -2.90 26.88 -13.82
N ALA A 367 -2.23 28.01 -13.56
CA ALA A 367 -2.36 28.77 -12.32
C ALA A 367 -3.82 29.12 -11.99
N SER A 368 -4.71 29.16 -12.99
CA SER A 368 -6.14 29.38 -12.76
C SER A 368 -6.80 28.19 -12.07
N LEU A 369 -6.47 26.95 -12.46
CA LEU A 369 -6.99 25.74 -11.84
C LEU A 369 -6.56 25.63 -10.36
N LEU A 370 -5.29 25.92 -10.05
CA LEU A 370 -4.81 25.85 -8.67
C LEU A 370 -5.52 26.87 -7.78
N ARG A 371 -5.73 28.10 -8.28
CA ARG A 371 -6.51 29.14 -7.57
C ARG A 371 -7.96 28.70 -7.33
N GLU A 372 -8.57 27.96 -8.26
CA GLU A 372 -9.93 27.42 -8.08
C GLU A 372 -10.02 26.33 -7.01
N LEU A 373 -8.93 25.57 -6.77
CA LEU A 373 -8.88 24.53 -5.74
C LEU A 373 -8.74 25.12 -4.32
N GLN A 374 -8.03 26.25 -4.18
CA GLN A 374 -7.67 26.80 -2.86
C GLN A 374 -8.86 27.00 -1.91
N PRO A 375 -9.98 27.67 -2.29
CA PRO A 375 -11.08 27.92 -1.36
C PRO A 375 -11.77 26.63 -0.89
N LEU A 376 -11.90 25.64 -1.79
CA LEU A 376 -12.50 24.34 -1.47
C LEU A 376 -11.59 23.52 -0.56
N LEU A 377 -10.27 23.55 -0.76
CA LEU A 377 -9.32 22.87 0.12
C LEU A 377 -9.35 23.46 1.52
N ILE A 378 -9.37 24.79 1.65
CA ILE A 378 -9.55 25.45 2.94
C ILE A 378 -10.87 25.01 3.58
N SER A 379 -11.98 25.06 2.85
CA SER A 379 -13.28 24.61 3.36
C SER A 379 -13.24 23.17 3.89
N CYS A 380 -12.58 22.25 3.17
CA CYS A 380 -12.42 20.86 3.60
C CYS A 380 -11.55 20.72 4.86
N LEU A 381 -10.53 21.56 5.02
CA LEU A 381 -9.69 21.57 6.23
C LEU A 381 -10.48 22.02 7.48
N TRP A 382 -11.38 22.98 7.31
CA TRP A 382 -12.28 23.44 8.38
C TRP A 382 -13.37 22.40 8.74
N GLU A 383 -13.69 21.46 7.85
CA GLU A 383 -14.70 20.43 8.09
C GLU A 383 -14.19 19.35 9.07
N LYS A 384 -14.87 19.20 10.21
CA LYS A 384 -14.53 18.18 11.23
C LYS A 384 -15.38 16.92 11.13
N GLU A 385 -16.64 17.06 10.72
CA GLU A 385 -17.58 15.96 10.61
C GLU A 385 -17.42 15.23 9.28
N GLY A 386 -17.44 13.89 9.29
CA GLY A 386 -17.40 13.08 8.07
C GLY A 386 -16.02 12.93 7.41
N ILE A 387 -14.94 13.54 7.95
CA ILE A 387 -13.56 13.33 7.49
C ILE A 387 -12.79 12.46 8.49
N SER A 388 -12.57 11.19 8.14
CA SER A 388 -11.70 10.26 8.88
C SER A 388 -10.24 10.71 8.91
N GLU A 389 -9.47 10.20 9.87
CA GLU A 389 -8.04 10.52 10.00
C GLU A 389 -7.25 10.16 8.74
N SER A 390 -7.59 9.03 8.10
CA SER A 390 -6.94 8.62 6.85
C SER A 390 -7.22 9.59 5.70
N MET A 391 -8.45 10.06 5.54
CA MET A 391 -8.79 11.05 4.52
C MET A 391 -8.09 12.38 4.79
N PHE A 392 -8.05 12.80 6.06
CA PHE A 392 -7.38 14.03 6.47
C PHE A 392 -5.86 13.98 6.17
N ARG A 393 -5.23 12.81 6.36
CA ARG A 393 -3.83 12.63 6.00
C ARG A 393 -3.57 12.86 4.50
N VAL A 394 -4.40 12.25 3.65
CA VAL A 394 -4.32 12.44 2.19
C VAL A 394 -4.65 13.89 1.81
N LEU A 395 -5.61 14.54 2.47
CA LEU A 395 -5.92 15.95 2.26
C LEU A 395 -4.72 16.84 2.55
N GLY A 396 -3.92 16.55 3.59
CA GLY A 396 -2.67 17.28 3.86
C GLY A 396 -1.64 17.16 2.73
N GLU A 397 -1.53 16.00 2.10
CA GLU A 397 -0.67 15.79 0.92
C GLU A 397 -1.19 16.54 -0.31
N VAL A 398 -2.50 16.54 -0.54
CA VAL A 398 -3.14 17.34 -1.59
C VAL A 398 -2.88 18.83 -1.39
N VAL A 399 -2.98 19.32 -0.15
CA VAL A 399 -2.65 20.71 0.21
C VAL A 399 -1.17 21.01 -0.08
N TYR A 400 -0.27 20.09 0.26
CA TYR A 400 1.15 20.21 -0.10
C TYR A 400 1.34 20.37 -1.60
N HIS A 401 0.71 19.53 -2.43
CA HIS A 401 0.86 19.60 -3.88
C HIS A 401 0.41 20.95 -4.46
N VAL A 402 -0.74 21.46 -4.01
CA VAL A 402 -1.23 22.78 -4.46
C VAL A 402 -0.34 23.90 -3.94
N ALA A 403 0.08 23.84 -2.68
CA ALA A 403 0.94 24.86 -2.08
C ALA A 403 2.34 24.88 -2.72
N PHE A 404 2.92 23.71 -3.01
CA PHE A 404 4.21 23.57 -3.67
C PHE A 404 4.24 24.30 -5.02
N GLU A 405 3.26 24.02 -5.87
CA GLU A 405 3.16 24.67 -7.19
C GLU A 405 2.91 26.18 -7.08
N MET A 406 1.98 26.59 -6.22
CA MET A 406 1.61 28.00 -6.07
C MET A 406 2.77 28.86 -5.54
N MET A 407 3.45 28.38 -4.51
CA MET A 407 4.47 29.15 -3.79
C MET A 407 5.84 29.07 -4.48
N THR A 408 6.20 27.91 -5.06
CA THR A 408 7.51 27.72 -5.71
C THR A 408 7.54 28.34 -7.11
N SER A 409 6.44 28.29 -7.86
CA SER A 409 6.33 28.95 -9.18
C SER A 409 6.07 30.46 -9.08
N HIS A 410 6.19 31.04 -7.86
CA HIS A 410 6.00 32.46 -7.55
C HIS A 410 4.65 33.04 -8.04
N VAL A 411 3.58 32.24 -8.01
CA VAL A 411 2.25 32.67 -8.46
C VAL A 411 1.56 33.52 -7.40
N GLU A 412 1.51 33.04 -6.15
CA GLU A 412 0.88 33.74 -5.02
C GLU A 412 1.23 33.05 -3.69
N LEU A 413 1.27 33.81 -2.58
CA LEU A 413 1.22 33.24 -1.24
C LEU A 413 -0.21 32.77 -0.94
N TRP A 414 -0.35 31.70 -0.16
CA TRP A 414 -1.65 31.15 0.20
C TRP A 414 -2.05 31.59 1.61
N ASP A 415 -2.42 32.86 1.77
CA ASP A 415 -2.69 33.48 3.07
C ASP A 415 -3.76 32.74 3.88
N ASP A 416 -4.83 32.26 3.22
CA ASP A 416 -5.89 31.48 3.88
C ASP A 416 -5.38 30.19 4.53
N LEU A 417 -4.35 29.55 3.96
CA LEU A 417 -3.72 28.37 4.54
C LEU A 417 -2.93 28.74 5.81
N GLY A 418 -2.19 29.85 5.75
CA GLY A 418 -1.51 30.39 6.93
C GLY A 418 -2.49 30.76 8.04
N TYR A 419 -3.61 31.37 7.68
CA TYR A 419 -4.71 31.69 8.61
C TYR A 419 -5.35 30.43 9.20
N TYR A 420 -5.58 29.38 8.42
CA TYR A 420 -6.08 28.10 8.94
C TYR A 420 -5.12 27.50 9.98
N ILE A 421 -3.82 27.42 9.67
CA ILE A 421 -2.82 26.83 10.58
C ILE A 421 -2.76 27.62 11.90
N THR A 422 -2.67 28.95 11.81
CA THR A 422 -2.57 29.83 12.98
C THR A 422 -3.84 29.80 13.84
N SER A 423 -5.02 29.89 13.23
CA SER A 423 -6.30 29.88 13.96
C SER A 423 -6.62 28.56 14.65
N HIS A 424 -6.12 27.43 14.12
CA HIS A 424 -6.42 26.11 14.66
C HIS A 424 -5.35 25.57 15.62
N ILE A 425 -4.21 26.24 15.77
CA ILE A 425 -3.09 25.66 16.50
C ILE A 425 -3.39 25.41 17.99
N GLU A 426 -4.21 26.28 18.59
CA GLU A 426 -4.63 26.14 19.99
C GLU A 426 -5.79 25.16 20.14
N THR A 427 -6.78 25.24 19.24
CA THR A 427 -8.06 24.49 19.36
C THR A 427 -8.02 23.09 18.75
N ASP A 428 -7.16 22.85 17.76
CA ASP A 428 -7.01 21.60 17.03
C ASP A 428 -5.56 21.39 16.57
N PHE A 429 -4.66 21.37 17.57
CA PHE A 429 -3.22 21.27 17.36
C PHE A 429 -2.83 20.14 16.42
N GLN A 430 -3.44 18.95 16.55
CA GLN A 430 -3.02 17.79 15.77
C GLN A 430 -3.22 18.01 14.27
N ARG A 431 -4.40 18.51 13.86
CA ARG A 431 -4.70 18.79 12.45
C ARG A 431 -3.87 19.95 11.91
N ALA A 432 -3.75 21.03 12.67
CA ALA A 432 -2.98 22.22 12.26
C ALA A 432 -1.50 21.89 12.06
N VAL A 433 -0.88 21.20 13.03
CA VAL A 433 0.53 20.82 12.97
C VAL A 433 0.78 19.76 11.90
N TYR A 434 -0.15 18.82 11.70
CA TYR A 434 -0.01 17.86 10.61
C TYR A 434 0.02 18.54 9.24
N VAL A 435 -0.90 19.47 8.97
CA VAL A 435 -0.92 20.23 7.71
C VAL A 435 0.39 21.03 7.54
N PHE A 436 0.87 21.66 8.61
CA PHE A 436 2.17 22.34 8.59
C PHE A 436 3.34 21.39 8.27
N GLN A 437 3.35 20.18 8.85
CA GLN A 437 4.39 19.17 8.58
C GLN A 437 4.36 18.66 7.14
N CYS A 438 3.19 18.64 6.48
CA CYS A 438 3.08 18.29 5.08
C CYS A 438 3.77 19.31 4.16
N LEU A 439 3.95 20.56 4.58
CA LEU A 439 4.63 21.61 3.82
C LEU A 439 6.15 21.40 3.83
N THR A 440 6.60 20.37 3.12
CA THR A 440 8.01 19.94 3.10
C THR A 440 8.86 20.70 2.10
N MET A 441 8.39 21.81 1.53
CA MET A 441 9.18 22.69 0.66
C MET A 441 9.71 23.93 1.40
N TRP A 442 10.59 24.69 0.77
CA TRP A 442 11.00 25.99 1.31
C TRP A 442 9.81 26.96 1.35
N LEU A 443 9.60 27.61 2.50
CA LEU A 443 8.51 28.57 2.70
C LEU A 443 9.07 30.00 2.78
N HIS A 444 8.37 30.94 2.16
CA HIS A 444 8.71 32.36 2.22
C HIS A 444 8.54 32.92 3.65
N GLU A 445 9.43 33.84 4.03
CA GLU A 445 9.42 34.55 5.34
C GLU A 445 8.02 35.11 5.68
N GLU A 446 7.39 35.79 4.72
CA GLU A 446 6.05 36.38 4.86
C GLU A 446 4.95 35.36 5.23
N PHE A 447 5.10 34.09 4.81
CA PHE A 447 4.14 33.03 5.14
C PHE A 447 4.48 32.36 6.48
N ILE A 448 5.77 32.17 6.79
CA ILE A 448 6.22 31.38 7.94
C ILE A 448 6.21 32.20 9.24
N ASP A 449 6.54 33.49 9.20
CA ASP A 449 6.60 34.37 10.37
C ASP A 449 5.33 34.33 11.24
N PRO A 450 4.11 34.58 10.69
CA PRO A 450 2.89 34.58 11.49
C PRO A 450 2.54 33.19 12.04
N ILE A 451 2.89 32.13 11.30
CA ILE A 451 2.68 30.74 11.73
C ILE A 451 3.58 30.44 12.92
N VAL A 452 4.87 30.76 12.83
CA VAL A 452 5.89 30.46 13.83
C VAL A 452 5.61 31.15 15.15
N GLU A 453 5.15 32.41 15.16
CA GLU A 453 4.81 33.13 16.38
C GLU A 453 3.82 32.38 17.29
N HIS A 454 2.82 31.74 16.68
CA HIS A 454 1.77 30.99 17.39
C HIS A 454 2.15 29.52 17.58
N LEU A 455 2.71 28.91 16.53
CA LEU A 455 3.04 27.49 16.46
C LEU A 455 4.11 27.08 17.47
N LEU A 456 5.18 27.85 17.60
CA LEU A 456 6.29 27.49 18.48
C LEU A 456 5.86 27.45 19.94
N GLN A 457 4.93 28.31 20.37
CA GLN A 457 4.43 28.32 21.74
C GLN A 457 3.66 27.03 22.06
N GLU A 458 2.78 26.60 21.16
CA GLU A 458 1.98 25.38 21.35
C GLU A 458 2.82 24.10 21.22
N ILE A 459 3.79 24.08 20.29
CA ILE A 459 4.82 23.03 20.20
C ILE A 459 5.61 22.97 21.51
N ASN A 460 6.05 24.12 22.02
CA ASN A 460 6.80 24.19 23.26
C ASN A 460 6.03 23.58 24.44
N LYS A 461 4.72 23.81 24.55
CA LYS A 461 3.89 23.21 25.61
C LYS A 461 3.79 21.69 25.45
N ARG A 462 3.71 21.18 24.22
CA ARG A 462 3.46 19.76 23.90
C ARG A 462 4.71 18.90 23.70
N LEU A 463 5.89 19.53 23.60
CA LEU A 463 7.19 18.86 23.67
C LEU A 463 7.53 18.37 25.08
N ASN A 464 6.76 18.75 26.11
CA ASN A 464 6.93 18.18 27.43
C ASN A 464 6.57 16.68 27.39
N PRO A 465 7.45 15.78 27.87
CA PRO A 465 7.21 14.34 27.81
C PRO A 465 5.91 13.93 28.52
N PRO A 466 5.10 13.04 27.92
CA PRO A 466 3.89 12.53 28.57
C PRO A 466 4.20 11.85 29.91
N SER A 467 3.31 12.02 30.87
CA SER A 467 3.48 11.51 32.23
C SER A 467 3.30 9.99 32.33
N ASP A 468 2.41 9.42 31.50
CA ASP A 468 2.01 8.01 31.48
C ASP A 468 1.92 7.44 30.05
N VAL A 469 2.09 6.12 29.91
CA VAL A 469 2.04 5.36 28.63
C VAL A 469 0.64 5.32 27.99
N LEU A 470 -0.41 5.66 28.76
CA LEU A 470 -1.82 5.45 28.41
C LEU A 470 -2.52 6.64 27.73
N VAL A 471 -1.85 7.79 27.57
CA VAL A 471 -2.41 8.97 26.88
C VAL A 471 -2.26 8.79 25.36
N ASP A 472 -3.15 9.33 24.53
CA ASP A 472 -2.95 9.36 23.08
C ASP A 472 -1.65 10.11 22.75
N ASN A 473 -0.60 9.34 22.41
CA ASN A 473 0.77 9.81 22.27
C ASN A 473 1.08 10.40 20.89
N SER A 474 0.06 10.50 20.02
CA SER A 474 0.12 11.19 18.73
C SER A 474 0.58 12.65 18.88
N CYS A 475 0.18 13.31 19.97
CA CYS A 475 0.42 14.73 20.21
C CYS A 475 1.90 15.10 20.40
N TRP A 476 2.64 14.31 21.18
CA TRP A 476 4.08 14.55 21.39
C TRP A 476 4.89 14.28 20.12
N VAL A 477 4.55 13.22 19.38
CA VAL A 477 5.21 12.90 18.09
C VAL A 477 4.98 14.05 17.09
N LEU A 478 3.75 14.55 16.99
CA LEU A 478 3.44 15.71 16.15
C LEU A 478 4.17 16.96 16.62
N ALA A 479 4.27 17.21 17.93
CA ALA A 479 5.05 18.35 18.44
C ALA A 479 6.54 18.21 18.10
N PHE A 480 7.12 17.01 18.21
CA PHE A 480 8.52 16.75 17.85
C PHE A 480 8.80 16.98 16.36
N LEU A 481 7.95 16.44 15.48
CA LEU A 481 8.09 16.60 14.03
C LEU A 481 7.80 18.03 13.59
N GLY A 482 6.77 18.67 14.17
CA GLY A 482 6.45 20.07 13.91
C GLY A 482 7.57 21.00 14.34
N ALA A 483 8.22 20.71 15.49
CA ALA A 483 9.37 21.46 15.97
C ALA A 483 10.52 21.38 14.96
N PHE A 484 10.80 20.17 14.45
CA PHE A 484 11.81 19.97 13.43
C PHE A 484 11.51 20.78 12.16
N CYS A 485 10.29 20.66 11.62
CA CYS A 485 9.91 21.42 10.43
C CYS A 485 10.07 22.93 10.63
N ALA A 486 9.65 23.46 11.80
CA ALA A 486 9.77 24.88 12.08
C ALA A 486 11.24 25.34 12.17
N ILE A 487 12.09 24.64 12.95
CA ILE A 487 13.50 25.05 13.08
C ILE A 487 14.28 24.90 11.76
N SER A 488 13.90 23.95 10.89
CA SER A 488 14.49 23.80 9.56
C SER A 488 14.15 24.97 8.64
N GLN A 489 12.93 25.54 8.73
CA GLN A 489 12.58 26.75 7.98
C GLN A 489 13.30 28.01 8.51
N LEU A 490 13.50 28.08 9.83
CA LEU A 490 14.02 29.27 10.51
C LEU A 490 15.55 29.36 10.59
N VAL A 491 16.28 28.26 10.39
CA VAL A 491 17.74 28.22 10.64
C VAL A 491 18.55 29.21 9.79
N ALA A 492 18.07 29.55 8.60
CA ALA A 492 18.71 30.53 7.74
C ALA A 492 18.44 31.98 8.16
N MET A 493 17.44 32.21 9.01
CA MET A 493 16.98 33.53 9.44
C MET A 493 17.71 33.95 10.71
N LYS A 494 18.48 35.04 10.64
CA LYS A 494 19.34 35.49 11.75
C LYS A 494 18.54 35.85 13.00
N ASP A 495 17.34 36.40 12.82
CA ASP A 495 16.50 36.87 13.93
C ASP A 495 15.94 35.72 14.77
N TYR A 496 15.92 34.49 14.24
CA TYR A 496 15.43 33.29 14.92
C TYR A 496 16.53 32.36 15.43
N ALA A 497 17.80 32.76 15.36
CA ALA A 497 18.92 31.88 15.72
C ALA A 497 18.87 31.36 17.17
N GLU A 498 18.48 32.22 18.12
CA GLU A 498 18.31 31.82 19.53
C GLU A 498 17.15 30.85 19.69
N THR A 499 16.00 31.16 19.08
CA THR A 499 14.79 30.32 19.10
C THR A 499 15.04 28.92 18.52
N VAL A 500 15.78 28.83 17.40
CA VAL A 500 16.17 27.56 16.77
C VAL A 500 17.01 26.72 17.74
N MET A 501 17.98 27.34 18.42
CA MET A 501 18.84 26.66 19.38
C MET A 501 18.05 26.18 20.62
N GLU A 502 17.21 27.03 21.20
CA GLU A 502 16.36 26.69 22.35
C GLU A 502 15.41 25.53 22.04
N MET A 503 14.80 25.55 20.85
CA MET A 503 13.89 24.50 20.42
C MET A 503 14.63 23.17 20.18
N ALA A 504 15.79 23.21 19.52
CA ALA A 504 16.63 22.02 19.33
C ALA A 504 17.08 21.43 20.68
N ASP A 505 17.46 22.27 21.64
CA ASP A 505 17.80 21.86 23.00
C ASP A 505 16.62 21.18 23.69
N LYS A 506 15.43 21.76 23.57
CA LYS A 506 14.21 21.19 24.14
C LYS A 506 13.83 19.85 23.53
N MET A 507 13.92 19.71 22.20
CA MET A 507 13.70 18.43 21.51
C MET A 507 14.63 17.34 22.06
N VAL A 508 15.93 17.64 22.20
CA VAL A 508 16.91 16.69 22.74
C VAL A 508 16.64 16.36 24.21
N ASN A 509 16.31 17.36 25.03
CA ASN A 509 16.00 17.17 26.44
C ASN A 509 14.74 16.32 26.64
N SER A 510 13.72 16.55 25.81
CA SER A 510 12.47 15.79 25.81
C SER A 510 12.70 14.30 25.48
N VAL A 511 13.49 14.01 24.44
CA VAL A 511 13.88 12.62 24.11
C VAL A 511 14.71 12.00 25.24
N ARG A 512 15.63 12.76 25.84
CA ARG A 512 16.46 12.26 26.95
C ARG A 512 15.60 11.82 28.13
N GLU A 513 14.63 12.63 28.53
CA GLU A 513 13.71 12.29 29.61
C GLU A 513 12.88 11.03 29.27
N LEU A 514 12.37 10.90 28.05
CA LEU A 514 11.64 9.69 27.62
C LEU A 514 12.52 8.42 27.68
N VAL A 515 13.79 8.52 27.29
CA VAL A 515 14.76 7.42 27.38
C VAL A 515 15.05 7.06 28.83
N GLU A 516 15.28 8.05 29.70
CA GLU A 516 15.51 7.84 31.14
C GLU A 516 14.31 7.17 31.82
N ARG A 517 13.10 7.50 31.39
CA ARG A 517 11.84 6.90 31.86
C ARG A 517 11.54 5.53 31.24
N LYS A 518 12.43 5.00 30.40
CA LYS A 518 12.26 3.74 29.63
C LYS A 518 11.02 3.73 28.72
N LEU A 519 10.58 4.91 28.30
CA LEU A 519 9.49 5.13 27.36
C LEU A 519 10.02 5.25 25.91
N GLU A 520 11.14 4.61 25.61
CA GLU A 520 11.72 4.67 24.27
C GLU A 520 11.02 3.74 23.28
N VAL A 521 10.70 2.51 23.74
CA VAL A 521 10.15 1.43 22.92
C VAL A 521 8.69 1.75 22.57
N GLY A 522 8.50 2.40 21.43
CA GLY A 522 7.18 2.77 20.89
C GLY A 522 7.06 4.26 20.55
N PHE A 523 7.58 5.15 21.39
CA PHE A 523 7.41 6.61 21.25
C PHE A 523 8.54 7.26 20.46
N VAL A 524 9.75 7.26 21.02
CA VAL A 524 10.94 7.84 20.41
C VAL A 524 11.25 7.15 19.08
N ARG A 525 11.09 5.82 19.01
CA ARG A 525 11.30 5.06 17.77
C ARG A 525 10.31 5.43 16.66
N ARG A 526 9.04 5.71 16.98
CA ARG A 526 8.04 6.14 16.00
C ARG A 526 8.39 7.54 15.49
N ALA A 527 8.64 8.48 16.41
CA ALA A 527 9.07 9.83 16.05
C ALA A 527 10.32 9.83 15.16
N PHE A 528 11.32 8.98 15.44
CA PHE A 528 12.51 8.88 14.60
C PHE A 528 12.26 8.30 13.20
N ARG A 529 11.30 7.38 13.06
CA ARG A 529 10.90 6.86 11.73
C ARG A 529 10.18 7.93 10.92
N ASP A 530 9.26 8.65 11.54
CA ASP A 530 8.54 9.73 10.87
C ASP A 530 9.51 10.89 10.55
N PHE A 531 10.47 11.14 11.44
CA PHE A 531 11.56 12.08 11.23
C PHE A 531 12.44 11.69 10.03
N GLU A 532 12.75 10.40 9.86
CA GLU A 532 13.45 9.89 8.67
C GLU A 532 12.70 10.21 7.37
N ILE A 533 11.37 10.10 7.38
CA ILE A 533 10.53 10.42 6.21
C ILE A 533 10.55 11.92 5.91
N ILE A 534 10.35 12.77 6.93
CA ILE A 534 10.35 14.23 6.76
C ILE A 534 11.71 14.72 6.25
N VAL A 535 12.82 14.25 6.82
CA VAL A 535 14.17 14.64 6.37
C VAL A 535 14.38 14.27 4.90
N LYS A 536 13.95 13.08 4.47
CA LYS A 536 14.06 12.67 3.06
C LYS A 536 13.27 13.60 2.12
N LYS A 537 12.07 14.02 2.52
CA LYS A 537 11.23 14.95 1.74
C LYS A 537 11.81 16.37 1.71
N GLN A 538 12.29 16.90 2.84
CA GLN A 538 12.78 18.27 2.92
C GLN A 538 14.19 18.47 2.32
N MET A 539 14.98 17.41 2.19
CA MET A 539 16.37 17.51 1.70
C MET A 539 16.49 18.09 0.28
N GLU A 540 15.44 18.04 -0.54
CA GLU A 540 15.43 18.58 -1.91
C GLU A 540 15.75 20.09 -1.97
N TRP A 541 15.42 20.85 -0.93
CA TRP A 541 15.68 22.29 -0.86
C TRP A 541 16.68 22.71 0.22
N TYR A 542 17.27 21.75 0.95
CA TYR A 542 18.22 22.05 2.00
C TYR A 542 19.46 22.78 1.48
N ARG A 543 19.83 23.86 2.17
CA ARG A 543 21.11 24.52 2.02
C ARG A 543 22.02 24.10 3.17
N MET A 544 23.24 24.65 3.18
CA MET A 544 24.27 24.27 4.15
C MET A 544 23.84 24.47 5.62
N ASN A 545 22.94 25.42 5.91
CA ASN A 545 22.48 25.66 7.29
C ASN A 545 21.54 24.55 7.78
N GLU A 546 20.60 24.11 6.95
CA GLU A 546 19.63 23.05 7.24
C GLU A 546 20.34 21.70 7.37
N TYR A 547 21.31 21.43 6.50
CA TYR A 547 22.20 20.27 6.60
C TYR A 547 22.99 20.26 7.91
N LYS A 548 23.57 21.40 8.32
CA LYS A 548 24.31 21.52 9.59
C LYS A 548 23.42 21.35 10.80
N LEU A 549 22.22 21.96 10.80
CA LEU A 549 21.24 21.81 11.87
C LEU A 549 20.83 20.36 12.04
N THR A 550 20.42 19.71 10.95
CA THR A 550 19.97 18.32 10.94
C THR A 550 21.08 17.40 11.46
N LYS A 551 22.31 17.57 10.96
CA LYS A 551 23.48 16.79 11.41
C LYS A 551 23.78 17.00 12.90
N SER A 552 23.75 18.26 13.36
CA SER A 552 23.94 18.60 14.77
C SER A 552 22.89 17.94 15.67
N LEU A 553 21.61 18.04 15.29
CA LEU A 553 20.50 17.44 16.03
C LEU A 553 20.62 15.91 16.09
N LEU A 554 20.90 15.26 14.96
CA LEU A 554 21.11 13.81 14.90
C LEU A 554 22.24 13.34 15.81
N HIS A 555 23.38 14.04 15.80
CA HIS A 555 24.49 13.73 16.69
C HIS A 555 24.08 13.84 18.16
N ARG A 556 23.41 14.93 18.53
CA ARG A 556 22.96 15.19 19.90
C ARG A 556 21.94 14.16 20.39
N LEU A 557 21.04 13.70 19.53
CA LEU A 557 20.09 12.62 19.83
C LEU A 557 20.81 11.27 19.97
N TYR A 558 21.78 10.99 19.10
CA TYR A 558 22.52 9.72 19.09
C TYR A 558 23.34 9.46 20.36
N VAL A 559 23.90 10.52 20.95
CA VAL A 559 24.75 10.44 22.15
C VAL A 559 23.95 10.34 23.47
N ILE A 560 22.62 10.36 23.43
CA ILE A 560 21.77 10.18 24.61
C ILE A 560 22.08 8.82 25.27
N LYS A 561 22.45 8.87 26.55
CA LYS A 561 22.74 7.68 27.35
C LYS A 561 21.46 6.90 27.61
N GLY A 562 21.55 5.56 27.57
CA GLY A 562 20.41 4.68 27.81
C GLY A 562 19.55 4.37 26.58
N MET A 563 19.78 5.04 25.45
CA MET A 563 19.02 4.81 24.21
C MET A 563 19.35 3.45 23.58
N THR A 564 18.33 2.68 23.18
CA THR A 564 18.49 1.37 22.56
C THR A 564 19.19 1.44 21.21
N MET A 565 19.82 0.33 20.82
CA MET A 565 20.47 0.21 19.51
C MET A 565 19.47 0.38 18.36
N ASP A 566 18.23 -0.06 18.52
CA ASP A 566 17.19 0.06 17.48
C ASP A 566 16.91 1.52 17.11
N SER A 567 16.76 2.41 18.11
CA SER A 567 16.54 3.84 17.85
C SER A 567 17.80 4.52 17.32
N LYS A 568 18.97 4.14 17.83
CA LYS A 568 20.27 4.62 17.32
C LYS A 568 20.51 4.23 15.86
N MET A 569 20.08 3.04 15.45
CA MET A 569 20.17 2.59 14.06
C MET A 569 19.32 3.46 13.13
N VAL A 570 18.14 3.92 13.56
CA VAL A 570 17.32 4.86 12.77
C VAL A 570 18.07 6.19 12.59
N LEU A 571 18.54 6.78 13.70
CA LEU A 571 19.31 8.04 13.64
C LEU A 571 20.58 7.91 12.77
N TRP A 572 21.27 6.78 12.85
CA TRP A 572 22.44 6.50 12.02
C TRP A 572 22.09 6.47 10.53
N ARG A 573 21.00 5.80 10.14
CA ARG A 573 20.54 5.80 8.73
C ARG A 573 20.23 7.21 8.23
N ILE A 574 19.53 8.01 9.04
CA ILE A 574 19.26 9.42 8.69
C ILE A 574 20.57 10.17 8.50
N ASN A 575 21.53 10.01 9.42
CA ASN A 575 22.83 10.68 9.33
C ASN A 575 23.61 10.29 8.07
N VAL A 576 23.61 9.01 7.69
CA VAL A 576 24.23 8.56 6.44
C VAL A 576 23.58 9.24 5.23
N PHE A 577 22.26 9.38 5.23
CA PHE A 577 21.52 10.03 4.15
C PHE A 577 21.85 11.54 4.07
N VAL A 578 21.87 12.23 5.22
CA VAL A 578 22.23 13.65 5.35
C VAL A 578 23.68 13.92 4.95
N GLU A 579 24.62 13.04 5.31
CA GLU A 579 26.03 13.17 4.95
C GLU A 579 26.28 13.04 3.45
N ARG A 580 25.55 12.15 2.78
CA ARG A 580 25.61 12.04 1.31
C ARG A 580 25.09 13.31 0.65
N GLY A 581 23.90 13.78 1.01
CA GLY A 581 23.34 15.02 0.44
C GLY A 581 24.22 16.25 0.69
N MET A 582 24.84 16.36 1.88
CA MET A 582 25.79 17.43 2.18
C MET A 582 27.07 17.33 1.32
N ALA A 583 27.57 16.13 1.05
CA ALA A 583 28.76 15.93 0.20
C ALA A 583 28.47 16.30 -1.26
N ASP A 584 27.30 15.92 -1.77
CA ASP A 584 26.87 16.25 -3.14
C ASP A 584 26.69 17.77 -3.29
N HIS A 585 26.14 18.45 -2.27
CA HIS A 585 26.00 19.91 -2.27
C HIS A 585 27.34 20.67 -2.16
N VAL A 586 28.38 20.10 -1.54
CA VAL A 586 29.72 20.72 -1.50
C VAL A 586 30.50 20.51 -2.81
N ALA A 587 30.14 19.47 -3.57
CA ALA A 587 30.76 19.13 -4.84
C ALA A 587 30.14 19.86 -6.06
N ALA A 588 28.88 20.30 -5.94
CA ALA A 588 28.16 21.17 -6.89
C ALA A 588 28.46 22.66 -6.61
#